data_AF-A0A970IUL3-F1
#
_entry.id   AF-A0A970IUL3-F1
#
_cell.length_a   1.000
_cell.length_b   1.000
_cell.length_c   1.000
_cell.angle_alpha   90.00
_cell.angle_beta   90.00
_cell.angle_gamma   90.00
#
_symmetry.space_group_name_H-M   'P 1'
#
loop_
_entity.id
_entity.type
_entity.pdbx_description
1 polymer ?
#
loop_
_entity_poly.entity_id
_entity_poly.type
_entity_poly.pdbx_seq_one_letter_code
_entity_poly.pdbx_strand_id
1 'polypeptide(L)'
;MSKENRWLIINAAILAMVGLLVTLLVGFYINNQEKKGYIEQYQTYISDVSDYKTQKLKNKYLTQKITLLDKNKKEVGFAYVGEDSVIGIPGTDGKRILRIQLVVENDLIRGAFVDYSEHTPEFIEYVEDYFKDLPGTELIDYRNVDEVAGASEFSMPIVRAVIDAATLLHTGKEPNPKITETPYETLFGEGAVAEVDASFTPTELVTKKETVKDETGNILGYAYTATGNADEDIPRKGKAPITILVGIDSLGKAKGVVVLDVQHTNTPIYFGNYYAEFDKLPGKDLADLAVDVVGGASISGRLINVLLDAVKAVAANE
;
A
#
# COMPACT_ATOMS: atom_id res chain seq x y z
N MET A 1 -59.38 45.85 -22.13
CA MET A 1 -58.47 45.69 -20.97
C MET A 1 -58.25 47.08 -20.37
N SER A 2 -58.63 47.28 -19.09
CA SER A 2 -58.47 48.59 -18.42
C SER A 2 -56.98 48.97 -18.32
N LYS A 3 -56.68 50.26 -18.18
CA LYS A 3 -55.31 50.74 -17.96
C LYS A 3 -54.66 50.07 -16.74
N GLU A 4 -55.45 49.83 -15.70
CA GLU A 4 -55.04 49.10 -14.49
C GLU A 4 -54.62 47.66 -14.78
N ASN A 5 -55.40 46.91 -15.56
CA ASN A 5 -55.05 45.54 -15.92
C ASN A 5 -53.78 45.46 -16.77
N ARG A 6 -53.53 46.44 -17.66
CA ARG A 6 -52.27 46.51 -18.42
C ARG A 6 -51.08 46.78 -17.53
N TRP A 7 -51.21 47.70 -16.57
CA TRP A 7 -50.16 48.04 -15.62
C TRP A 7 -49.81 46.85 -14.71
N LEU A 8 -50.83 46.10 -14.25
CA LEU A 8 -50.66 44.91 -13.43
C LEU A 8 -49.93 43.79 -14.18
N ILE A 9 -50.27 43.57 -15.47
CA ILE A 9 -49.57 42.59 -16.33
C ILE A 9 -48.11 43.00 -16.58
N ILE A 10 -47.84 44.29 -16.83
CA ILE A 10 -46.48 44.79 -17.04
C ILE A 10 -45.62 44.58 -15.79
N ASN A 11 -46.13 44.94 -14.60
CA ASN A 11 -45.39 44.75 -13.36
C ASN A 11 -45.18 43.28 -13.02
N ALA A 12 -46.18 42.42 -13.27
CA ALA A 12 -46.02 40.97 -13.10
C ALA A 12 -44.94 40.40 -14.03
N ALA A 13 -44.88 40.86 -15.29
CA ALA A 13 -43.84 40.45 -16.24
C ALA A 13 -42.44 40.95 -15.84
N ILE A 14 -42.33 42.19 -15.33
CA ILE A 14 -41.07 42.73 -14.80
C ILE A 14 -40.60 41.92 -13.59
N LEU A 15 -41.48 41.63 -12.63
CA LEU A 15 -41.14 40.83 -11.45
C LEU A 15 -40.72 39.41 -11.83
N ALA A 16 -41.38 38.78 -12.81
CA ALA A 16 -40.98 37.47 -13.32
C ALA A 16 -39.59 37.50 -13.99
N MET A 17 -39.29 38.53 -14.79
CA MET A 17 -37.96 38.69 -15.40
C MET A 17 -36.87 38.94 -14.36
N VAL A 18 -37.15 39.79 -13.36
CA VAL A 18 -36.21 40.03 -12.25
C VAL A 18 -35.99 38.74 -11.46
N GLY A 19 -37.04 37.98 -11.16
CA GLY A 19 -36.93 36.68 -10.49
C GLY A 19 -36.04 35.70 -11.26
N LEU A 20 -36.26 35.55 -12.57
CA LEU A 20 -35.45 34.68 -13.42
C LEU A 20 -33.98 35.13 -13.50
N LEU A 21 -33.75 36.43 -13.61
CA LEU A 21 -32.39 37.00 -13.63
C LEU A 21 -31.67 36.78 -12.30
N VAL A 22 -32.35 36.96 -11.16
CA VAL A 22 -31.79 36.66 -9.84
C VAL A 22 -31.47 35.17 -9.71
N THR A 23 -32.36 34.26 -10.13
CA THR A 23 -32.09 32.82 -10.09
C THR A 23 -30.87 32.44 -10.94
N LEU A 24 -30.73 33.01 -12.14
CA LEU A 24 -29.56 32.77 -12.99
C LEU A 24 -28.26 33.31 -12.36
N LEU A 25 -28.29 34.53 -11.81
CA LEU A 25 -27.12 35.13 -11.16
C LEU A 25 -26.70 34.36 -9.91
N VAL A 26 -27.66 33.93 -9.08
CA VAL A 26 -27.40 33.11 -7.89
C VAL A 26 -26.85 31.75 -8.30
N GLY A 27 -27.45 31.09 -9.29
CA GLY A 27 -26.95 29.80 -9.81
C GLY A 27 -25.54 29.90 -10.38
N PHE A 28 -25.25 30.96 -11.14
CA PHE A 28 -23.91 31.23 -11.66
C PHE A 28 -22.91 31.48 -10.53
N TYR A 29 -23.29 32.26 -9.51
CA TYR A 29 -22.45 32.53 -8.35
C TYR A 29 -22.12 31.26 -7.57
N ILE A 30 -23.11 30.42 -7.24
CA ILE A 30 -22.91 29.16 -6.51
C ILE A 30 -21.96 28.24 -7.28
N ASN A 31 -22.24 28.02 -8.57
CA ASN A 31 -21.40 27.16 -9.41
C ASN A 31 -19.95 27.68 -9.52
N ASN A 32 -19.76 29.00 -9.54
CA ASN A 32 -18.42 29.59 -9.57
C ASN A 32 -17.67 29.45 -8.23
N GLN A 33 -18.39 29.47 -7.10
CA GLN A 33 -17.80 29.22 -5.78
C GLN A 33 -17.40 27.76 -5.61
N GLU A 34 -18.25 26.81 -6.00
CA GLU A 34 -17.91 25.38 -5.99
C GLU A 34 -16.68 25.10 -6.85
N LYS A 35 -16.66 25.66 -8.07
CA LYS A 35 -15.52 25.56 -8.97
C LYS A 35 -14.23 26.11 -8.33
N LYS A 36 -14.32 27.24 -7.62
CA LYS A 36 -13.18 27.83 -6.91
C LYS A 36 -12.65 26.91 -5.82
N GLY A 37 -13.54 26.28 -5.04
CA GLY A 37 -13.16 25.32 -4.00
C GLY A 37 -12.39 24.12 -4.56
N TYR A 38 -12.84 23.54 -5.68
CA TYR A 38 -12.10 22.45 -6.35
C TYR A 38 -10.73 22.91 -6.87
N ILE A 39 -10.64 24.11 -7.46
CA ILE A 39 -9.35 24.68 -7.89
C ILE A 39 -8.40 24.83 -6.70
N GLU A 40 -8.87 25.41 -5.59
CA GLU A 40 -8.08 25.59 -4.36
C GLU A 40 -7.60 24.24 -3.81
N GLN A 41 -8.44 23.20 -3.87
CA GLN A 41 -8.05 21.84 -3.49
C GLN A 41 -6.98 21.24 -4.40
N TYR A 42 -7.07 21.40 -5.72
CA TYR A 42 -6.02 20.90 -6.62
C TYR A 42 -4.71 21.70 -6.49
N GLN A 43 -4.79 22.99 -6.13
CA GLN A 43 -3.63 23.84 -5.89
C GLN A 43 -2.78 23.37 -4.70
N THR A 44 -3.34 22.60 -3.76
CA THR A 44 -2.53 22.00 -2.68
C THR A 44 -1.57 20.93 -3.19
N TYR A 45 -1.84 20.34 -4.35
CA TYR A 45 -1.03 19.28 -4.97
C TYR A 45 -0.25 19.78 -6.20
N ILE A 46 -0.86 20.67 -7.00
CA ILE A 46 -0.26 21.26 -8.20
C ILE A 46 -0.56 22.76 -8.19
N SER A 47 0.41 23.56 -7.75
CA SER A 47 0.20 25.00 -7.48
C SER A 47 -0.22 25.86 -8.68
N ASP A 48 0.10 25.43 -9.91
CA ASP A 48 -0.17 26.18 -11.15
C ASP A 48 -1.62 26.02 -11.66
N VAL A 49 -2.44 25.17 -11.03
CA VAL A 49 -3.83 24.95 -11.44
C VAL A 49 -4.64 26.23 -11.30
N SER A 50 -5.37 26.59 -12.36
CA SER A 50 -6.25 27.76 -12.38
C SER A 50 -7.63 27.47 -13.00
N ASP A 51 -7.77 26.32 -13.66
CA ASP A 51 -9.01 25.85 -14.27
C ASP A 51 -8.97 24.33 -14.42
N TYR A 52 -10.10 23.72 -14.74
CA TYR A 52 -10.18 22.30 -15.04
C TYR A 52 -11.29 21.99 -16.05
N LYS A 53 -11.16 20.84 -16.71
CA LYS A 53 -12.18 20.27 -17.59
C LYS A 53 -12.52 18.86 -17.17
N THR A 54 -13.80 18.56 -17.01
CA THR A 54 -14.26 17.24 -16.60
C THR A 54 -14.76 16.44 -17.80
N GLN A 55 -14.32 15.20 -17.89
CA GLN A 55 -14.80 14.20 -18.83
C GLN A 55 -15.42 13.03 -18.04
N LYS A 56 -16.69 12.73 -18.28
CA LYS A 56 -17.33 11.52 -17.73
C LYS A 56 -16.76 10.27 -18.41
N LEU A 57 -16.51 9.25 -17.62
CA LEU A 57 -15.98 7.97 -18.08
C LEU A 57 -17.07 6.90 -17.99
N LYS A 58 -17.01 5.94 -18.93
CA LYS A 58 -17.76 4.69 -18.85
C LYS A 58 -16.79 3.58 -18.44
N ASN A 59 -16.31 3.65 -17.20
CA ASN A 59 -15.44 2.66 -16.59
C ASN A 59 -16.11 2.12 -15.32
N LYS A 60 -15.79 0.89 -14.95
CA LYS A 60 -16.38 0.25 -13.76
C LYS A 60 -16.03 0.98 -12.47
N TYR A 61 -14.77 1.42 -12.35
CA TYR A 61 -14.21 2.01 -11.13
C TYR A 61 -14.00 3.52 -11.25
N LEU A 62 -13.79 4.04 -12.47
CA LEU A 62 -13.63 5.47 -12.71
C LEU A 62 -14.91 6.11 -13.25
N THR A 63 -15.33 7.20 -12.62
CA THR A 63 -16.49 7.99 -13.03
C THR A 63 -16.09 9.19 -13.87
N GLN A 64 -14.94 9.81 -13.59
CA GLN A 64 -14.49 11.03 -14.27
C GLN A 64 -12.97 11.08 -14.44
N LYS A 65 -12.54 11.71 -15.55
CA LYS A 65 -11.20 12.25 -15.74
C LYS A 65 -11.29 13.77 -15.75
N ILE A 66 -10.51 14.42 -14.93
CA ILE A 66 -10.45 15.88 -14.81
C ILE A 66 -9.08 16.32 -15.33
N THR A 67 -9.05 17.08 -16.43
CA THR A 67 -7.84 17.71 -16.93
C THR A 67 -7.62 19.01 -16.20
N LEU A 68 -6.49 19.15 -15.51
CA LEU A 68 -6.11 20.34 -14.75
C LEU A 68 -5.33 21.30 -15.65
N LEU A 69 -5.66 22.59 -15.60
CA LEU A 69 -5.17 23.59 -16.54
C LEU A 69 -4.53 24.80 -15.83
N ASP A 70 -3.42 25.29 -16.38
CA ASP A 70 -2.81 26.55 -15.97
C ASP A 70 -3.61 27.78 -16.45
N LYS A 71 -3.14 28.97 -16.08
CA LYS A 71 -3.74 30.26 -16.47
C LYS A 71 -3.79 30.47 -17.99
N ASN A 72 -2.95 29.78 -18.75
CA ASN A 72 -2.87 29.82 -20.21
C ASN A 72 -3.69 28.70 -20.86
N LYS A 73 -4.46 27.93 -20.09
CA LYS A 73 -5.24 26.76 -20.53
C LYS A 73 -4.37 25.60 -21.04
N LYS A 74 -3.11 25.55 -20.63
CA LYS A 74 -2.22 24.40 -20.84
C LYS A 74 -2.47 23.35 -19.77
N GLU A 75 -2.42 22.09 -20.15
CA GLU A 75 -2.48 20.96 -19.23
C GLU A 75 -1.27 20.95 -18.28
N VAL A 76 -1.56 20.81 -16.98
CA VAL A 76 -0.56 20.68 -15.90
C VAL A 76 -0.72 19.40 -15.09
N GLY A 77 -1.75 18.59 -15.37
CA GLY A 77 -1.97 17.33 -14.69
C GLY A 77 -3.39 16.82 -14.87
N PHE A 78 -3.70 15.75 -14.15
CA PHE A 78 -5.02 15.13 -14.15
C PHE A 78 -5.47 14.81 -12.74
N ALA A 79 -6.79 14.82 -12.52
CA ALA A 79 -7.40 14.14 -11.39
C ALA A 79 -8.35 13.05 -11.89
N TYR A 80 -8.27 11.87 -11.30
CA TYR A 80 -9.13 10.74 -11.60
C TYR A 80 -10.09 10.53 -10.45
N VAL A 81 -11.40 10.57 -10.75
CA VAL A 81 -12.45 10.36 -9.75
C VAL A 81 -12.94 8.93 -9.88
N GLY A 82 -12.76 8.13 -8.83
CA GLY A 82 -13.19 6.75 -8.78
C GLY A 82 -14.13 6.47 -7.62
N GLU A 83 -15.07 5.56 -7.83
CA GLU A 83 -16.11 5.21 -6.87
C GLU A 83 -16.39 3.71 -6.97
N ASP A 84 -16.46 3.04 -5.83
CA ASP A 84 -17.07 1.72 -5.71
C ASP A 84 -17.68 1.57 -4.32
N SER A 85 -18.17 0.39 -3.99
CA SER A 85 -18.89 0.13 -2.75
C SER A 85 -18.75 -1.30 -2.28
N VAL A 86 -18.62 -1.47 -0.96
CA VAL A 86 -18.35 -2.74 -0.28
C VAL A 86 -19.45 -3.05 0.74
N ILE A 87 -19.61 -4.32 1.08
CA ILE A 87 -20.56 -4.80 2.10
C ILE A 87 -19.76 -5.31 3.30
N GLY A 88 -20.31 -5.14 4.51
CA GLY A 88 -19.77 -5.77 5.71
C GLY A 88 -18.84 -4.89 6.53
N ILE A 89 -18.83 -3.58 6.29
CA ILE A 89 -18.06 -2.64 7.12
C ILE A 89 -18.63 -2.66 8.54
N PRO A 90 -17.80 -2.95 9.57
CA PRO A 90 -18.22 -2.94 10.97
C PRO A 90 -18.96 -1.66 11.35
N GLY A 91 -20.10 -1.81 12.02
CA GLY A 91 -20.93 -0.66 12.45
C GLY A 91 -21.82 -0.07 11.36
N THR A 92 -21.92 -0.70 10.19
CA THR A 92 -22.79 -0.26 9.11
C THR A 92 -23.64 -1.40 8.55
N ASP A 93 -24.84 -1.07 8.05
CA ASP A 93 -25.69 -2.03 7.34
C ASP A 93 -25.63 -1.81 5.82
N GLY A 94 -25.62 -2.90 5.04
CA GLY A 94 -25.73 -2.84 3.58
C GLY A 94 -24.46 -2.43 2.84
N LYS A 95 -24.64 -1.97 1.60
CA LYS A 95 -23.55 -1.54 0.71
C LYS A 95 -23.14 -0.11 1.07
N ARG A 96 -21.85 0.15 1.21
CA ARG A 96 -21.29 1.46 1.55
C ARG A 96 -20.36 1.95 0.48
N ILE A 97 -20.55 3.21 0.10
CA ILE A 97 -19.82 3.84 -1.00
C ILE A 97 -18.55 4.52 -0.48
N LEU A 98 -17.47 4.38 -1.25
CA LEU A 98 -16.27 5.19 -1.13
C LEU A 98 -15.93 5.78 -2.49
N ARG A 99 -15.80 7.12 -2.53
CA ARG A 99 -15.34 7.88 -3.68
C ARG A 99 -14.05 8.62 -3.33
N ILE A 100 -13.04 8.43 -4.16
CA ILE A 100 -11.73 9.05 -3.99
C ILE A 100 -11.34 9.83 -5.24
N GLN A 101 -10.44 10.78 -5.08
CA GLN A 101 -9.76 11.44 -6.19
C GLN A 101 -8.26 11.21 -6.11
N LEU A 102 -7.65 10.87 -7.24
CA LEU A 102 -6.21 10.69 -7.41
C LEU A 102 -5.66 11.78 -8.33
N VAL A 103 -4.71 12.59 -7.86
CA VAL A 103 -4.09 13.70 -8.60
C VAL A 103 -2.72 13.27 -9.11
N VAL A 104 -2.48 13.44 -10.42
CA VAL A 104 -1.29 12.97 -11.14
C VAL A 104 -0.70 14.08 -12.00
N GLU A 105 0.62 14.22 -11.95
CA GLU A 105 1.41 15.13 -12.81
C GLU A 105 2.62 14.38 -13.38
N ASN A 106 2.75 14.31 -14.71
CA ASN A 106 3.85 13.60 -15.39
C ASN A 106 4.08 12.18 -14.85
N ASP A 107 3.04 11.34 -14.85
CA ASP A 107 3.03 9.97 -14.30
C ASP A 107 3.28 9.85 -12.79
N LEU A 108 3.59 10.94 -12.06
CA LEU A 108 3.78 10.94 -10.61
C LEU A 108 2.48 11.24 -9.87
N ILE A 109 2.21 10.50 -8.81
CA ILE A 109 1.12 10.82 -7.88
C ILE A 109 1.52 12.08 -7.12
N ARG A 110 0.67 13.11 -7.19
CA ARG A 110 0.83 14.35 -6.40
C ARG A 110 0.00 14.33 -5.14
N GLY A 111 -1.07 13.53 -5.11
CA GLY A 111 -1.84 13.28 -3.91
C GLY A 111 -3.11 12.50 -4.21
N ALA A 112 -3.78 12.07 -3.14
CA ALA A 112 -5.10 11.48 -3.20
C ALA A 112 -5.93 11.94 -2.00
N PHE A 113 -7.25 11.97 -2.15
CA PHE A 113 -8.14 12.32 -1.05
C PHE A 113 -9.51 11.65 -1.20
N VAL A 114 -10.20 11.51 -0.08
CA VAL A 114 -11.59 11.03 -0.04
C VAL A 114 -12.51 12.20 -0.39
N ASP A 115 -13.34 12.00 -1.41
CA ASP A 115 -14.31 13.00 -1.86
C ASP A 115 -15.71 12.74 -1.28
N TYR A 116 -16.05 11.46 -1.08
CA TYR A 116 -17.28 11.05 -0.40
C TYR A 116 -17.08 9.67 0.22
N SER A 117 -17.64 9.45 1.40
CA SER A 117 -17.57 8.16 2.08
C SER A 117 -18.80 7.90 2.94
N GLU A 118 -19.27 6.66 2.91
CA GLU A 118 -20.23 6.09 3.86
C GLU A 118 -19.57 5.06 4.80
N HIS A 119 -18.26 4.93 4.73
CA HIS A 119 -17.48 4.06 5.61
C HIS A 119 -17.35 4.73 6.99
N THR A 120 -17.07 3.94 8.03
CA THR A 120 -16.88 4.53 9.36
C THR A 120 -15.62 5.41 9.39
N PRO A 121 -15.57 6.46 10.24
CA PRO A 121 -14.46 7.40 10.29
C PRO A 121 -13.09 6.73 10.44
N GLU A 122 -12.99 5.68 11.26
CA GLU A 122 -11.75 4.94 11.50
C GLU A 122 -11.17 4.34 10.21
N PHE A 123 -11.99 3.74 9.34
CA PHE A 123 -11.50 3.23 8.06
C PHE A 123 -11.07 4.34 7.09
N ILE A 124 -11.62 5.55 7.25
CA ILE A 124 -11.24 6.70 6.45
C ILE A 124 -9.92 7.29 6.94
N GLU A 125 -9.70 7.34 8.26
CA GLU A 125 -8.40 7.73 8.82
C GLU A 125 -7.27 6.85 8.27
N TYR A 126 -7.46 5.52 8.24
CA TYR A 126 -6.46 4.61 7.67
C TYR A 126 -6.23 4.80 6.16
N VAL A 127 -7.28 5.13 5.40
CA VAL A 127 -7.15 5.45 3.95
C VAL A 127 -6.42 6.77 3.74
N GLU A 128 -6.73 7.78 4.54
CA GLU A 128 -6.07 9.07 4.49
C GLU A 128 -4.61 8.99 4.93
N ASP A 129 -4.28 8.12 5.89
CA ASP A 129 -2.90 7.82 6.26
C ASP A 129 -2.13 7.21 5.08
N TYR A 130 -2.71 6.22 4.38
CA TYR A 130 -2.11 5.69 3.15
C TYR A 130 -1.91 6.78 2.07
N PHE A 131 -2.87 7.70 1.93
CA PHE A 131 -2.76 8.80 0.95
C PHE A 131 -1.64 9.80 1.25
N LYS A 132 -1.16 9.89 2.50
CA LYS A 132 -0.02 10.75 2.86
C LYS A 132 1.31 10.20 2.31
N ASP A 133 1.40 8.89 2.06
CA ASP A 133 2.61 8.22 1.62
C ASP A 133 2.70 8.05 0.09
N LEU A 134 1.60 8.27 -0.63
CA LEU A 134 1.55 8.22 -2.09
C LEU A 134 2.36 9.31 -2.84
N PRO A 135 2.37 10.59 -2.40
CA PRO A 135 2.98 11.67 -3.17
C PRO A 135 4.45 11.42 -3.51
N GLY A 136 4.80 11.61 -4.79
CA GLY A 136 6.15 11.36 -5.31
C GLY A 136 6.37 9.95 -5.86
N THR A 137 5.42 9.04 -5.68
CA THR A 137 5.47 7.69 -6.27
C THR A 137 5.03 7.73 -7.73
N GLU A 138 5.69 6.96 -8.60
CA GLU A 138 5.20 6.71 -9.96
C GLU A 138 3.87 5.96 -9.91
N LEU A 139 2.92 6.40 -10.73
CA LEU A 139 1.57 5.83 -10.77
C LEU A 139 1.56 4.33 -11.09
N ILE A 140 2.54 3.85 -11.85
CA ILE A 140 2.69 2.43 -12.17
C ILE A 140 3.22 1.60 -10.98
N ASP A 141 3.90 2.24 -10.03
CA ASP A 141 4.58 1.60 -8.89
C ASP A 141 3.88 1.83 -7.55
N TYR A 142 2.67 2.40 -7.56
CA TYR A 142 1.92 2.75 -6.35
C TYR A 142 1.73 1.58 -5.36
N ARG A 143 1.78 0.33 -5.85
CA ARG A 143 1.66 -0.89 -5.04
C ARG A 143 2.85 -1.13 -4.11
N ASN A 144 3.97 -0.45 -4.33
CA ASN A 144 5.14 -0.49 -3.46
C ASN A 144 4.96 0.37 -2.20
N VAL A 145 3.94 1.22 -2.16
CA VAL A 145 3.57 1.97 -0.95
C VAL A 145 2.81 1.04 -0.01
N ASP A 146 3.29 0.92 1.23
CA ASP A 146 2.67 0.08 2.24
C ASP A 146 1.31 0.59 2.67
N GLU A 147 0.36 -0.32 2.82
CA GLU A 147 -0.97 0.02 3.31
C GLU A 147 -1.01 0.01 4.82
N VAL A 148 -1.88 0.85 5.38
CA VAL A 148 -2.07 0.94 6.83
C VAL A 148 -2.88 -0.26 7.33
N ALA A 149 -2.39 -0.92 8.38
CA ALA A 149 -3.07 -2.01 9.04
C ALA A 149 -4.46 -1.55 9.54
N GLY A 150 -5.52 -2.23 9.10
CA GLY A 150 -6.91 -1.87 9.41
C GLY A 150 -7.69 -1.36 8.20
N ALA A 151 -7.12 -0.52 7.34
CA ALA A 151 -7.78 -0.14 6.06
C ALA A 151 -7.91 -1.32 5.08
N SER A 152 -6.96 -2.26 5.17
CA SER A 152 -6.67 -3.28 4.16
C SER A 152 -7.80 -4.26 3.87
N GLU A 153 -8.77 -4.43 4.77
CA GLU A 153 -9.85 -5.40 4.60
C GLU A 153 -11.03 -4.88 3.77
N PHE A 154 -11.47 -3.63 3.98
CA PHE A 154 -12.72 -3.13 3.39
C PHE A 154 -12.54 -1.95 2.44
N SER A 155 -11.76 -0.94 2.82
CA SER A 155 -11.59 0.28 2.02
C SER A 155 -10.50 0.14 0.95
N MET A 156 -9.38 -0.52 1.27
CA MET A 156 -8.27 -0.65 0.32
C MET A 156 -8.59 -1.39 -0.97
N PRO A 157 -9.45 -2.42 -1.00
CA PRO A 157 -9.86 -3.03 -2.27
C PRO A 157 -10.48 -2.01 -3.25
N ILE A 158 -11.25 -1.04 -2.75
CA ILE A 158 -11.81 0.05 -3.57
C ILE A 158 -10.69 0.98 -4.02
N VAL A 159 -9.83 1.42 -3.08
CA VAL A 159 -8.70 2.31 -3.38
C VAL A 159 -7.80 1.70 -4.47
N ARG A 160 -7.39 0.44 -4.31
CA ARG A 160 -6.59 -0.30 -5.31
C ARG A 160 -7.29 -0.34 -6.66
N ALA A 161 -8.57 -0.72 -6.71
CA ALA A 161 -9.30 -0.83 -7.97
C ALA A 161 -9.41 0.52 -8.70
N VAL A 162 -9.56 1.62 -7.96
CA VAL A 162 -9.57 2.97 -8.51
C VAL A 162 -8.19 3.36 -9.05
N ILE A 163 -7.12 3.14 -8.27
CA ILE A 163 -5.76 3.48 -8.70
C ILE A 163 -5.34 2.58 -9.88
N ASP A 164 -5.59 1.27 -9.84
CA ASP A 164 -5.37 0.34 -10.96
C ASP A 164 -6.00 0.85 -12.26
N ALA A 165 -7.29 1.23 -12.19
CA ALA A 165 -8.01 1.75 -13.35
C ALA A 165 -7.46 3.10 -13.83
N ALA A 166 -7.01 3.95 -12.91
CA ALA A 166 -6.36 5.23 -13.24
C ALA A 166 -5.01 5.01 -13.91
N THR A 167 -4.17 4.11 -13.41
CA THR A 167 -2.89 3.73 -13.99
C THR A 167 -3.05 3.20 -15.40
N LEU A 168 -3.97 2.26 -15.62
CA LEU A 168 -4.24 1.72 -16.95
C LEU A 168 -4.72 2.79 -17.92
N LEU A 169 -5.61 3.68 -17.46
CA LEU A 169 -6.13 4.77 -18.30
C LEU A 169 -5.08 5.85 -18.60
N HIS A 170 -4.17 6.14 -17.66
CA HIS A 170 -3.15 7.18 -17.79
C HIS A 170 -1.97 6.71 -18.63
N THR A 171 -1.45 5.52 -18.33
CA THR A 171 -0.18 5.00 -18.88
C THR A 171 -0.38 3.99 -20.02
N GLY A 172 -1.57 3.42 -20.15
CA GLY A 172 -1.84 2.29 -21.05
C GLY A 172 -1.27 0.95 -20.56
N LYS A 173 -0.76 0.89 -19.32
CA LYS A 173 -0.18 -0.32 -18.70
C LYS A 173 -0.88 -0.62 -17.38
N GLU A 174 -0.98 -1.91 -17.05
CA GLU A 174 -1.35 -2.33 -15.71
C GLU A 174 -0.25 -1.89 -14.70
N PRO A 175 -0.60 -1.60 -13.45
CA PRO A 175 0.39 -1.35 -12.40
C PRO A 175 1.35 -2.52 -12.23
N ASN A 176 2.60 -2.20 -11.94
CA ASN A 176 3.59 -3.19 -11.58
C ASN A 176 3.10 -3.96 -10.34
N PRO A 177 3.35 -5.29 -10.27
CA PRO A 177 3.11 -6.01 -9.04
C PRO A 177 3.91 -5.36 -7.91
N LYS A 178 3.41 -5.45 -6.67
CA LYS A 178 4.19 -5.03 -5.51
C LYS A 178 5.52 -5.78 -5.55
N ILE A 179 6.63 -5.04 -5.48
CA ILE A 179 7.95 -5.65 -5.33
C ILE A 179 7.95 -6.30 -3.94
N THR A 180 7.71 -7.59 -3.91
CA THR A 180 8.04 -8.42 -2.76
C THR A 180 9.50 -8.78 -2.94
N GLU A 181 10.40 -8.10 -2.23
CA GLU A 181 11.79 -8.57 -2.12
C GLU A 181 11.74 -10.07 -1.81
N THR A 182 12.44 -10.87 -2.61
CA THR A 182 12.59 -12.28 -2.26
C THR A 182 13.37 -12.37 -0.94
N PRO A 183 13.20 -13.44 -0.15
CA PRO A 183 14.01 -13.65 1.05
C PRO A 183 15.53 -13.53 0.79
N TYR A 184 15.99 -13.80 -0.43
CA TYR A 184 17.38 -13.66 -0.83
C TYR A 184 17.76 -12.21 -1.09
N GLU A 185 16.89 -11.41 -1.70
CA GLU A 185 17.13 -9.98 -1.91
C GLU A 185 17.19 -9.22 -0.59
N THR A 186 16.30 -9.54 0.35
CA THR A 186 16.34 -8.97 1.71
C THR A 186 17.66 -9.29 2.43
N LEU A 187 18.24 -10.47 2.21
CA LEU A 187 19.49 -10.88 2.86
C LEU A 187 20.74 -10.39 2.12
N PHE A 188 20.76 -10.44 0.80
CA PHE A 188 21.97 -10.28 -0.02
C PHE A 188 21.97 -9.04 -0.91
N GLY A 189 20.84 -8.33 -1.02
CA GLY A 189 20.65 -7.15 -1.85
C GLY A 189 19.85 -7.44 -3.13
N GLU A 190 19.37 -6.37 -3.76
CA GLU A 190 18.58 -6.42 -5.00
C GLU A 190 19.23 -7.29 -6.09
N GLY A 191 18.42 -8.09 -6.79
CA GLY A 191 18.89 -8.98 -7.86
C GLY A 191 19.56 -10.27 -7.37
N ALA A 192 19.60 -10.53 -6.07
CA ALA A 192 20.14 -11.78 -5.53
C ALA A 192 19.27 -12.99 -5.89
N VAL A 193 19.89 -14.00 -6.50
CA VAL A 193 19.24 -15.25 -6.91
C VAL A 193 19.90 -16.45 -6.23
N ALA A 194 19.07 -17.41 -5.82
CA ALA A 194 19.51 -18.62 -5.14
C ALA A 194 19.47 -19.85 -6.05
N GLU A 195 20.51 -20.68 -5.97
CA GLU A 195 20.61 -21.97 -6.65
C GLU A 195 20.80 -23.08 -5.61
N VAL A 196 19.93 -24.10 -5.65
CA VAL A 196 19.98 -25.22 -4.70
C VAL A 196 21.29 -25.98 -4.82
N ASP A 197 21.99 -26.15 -3.69
CA ASP A 197 23.16 -27.01 -3.60
C ASP A 197 22.72 -28.47 -3.51
N ALA A 198 22.67 -29.16 -4.67
CA ALA A 198 22.26 -30.56 -4.75
C ALA A 198 23.21 -31.53 -4.04
N SER A 199 24.42 -31.10 -3.64
CA SER A 199 25.38 -31.92 -2.90
C SER A 199 25.15 -31.86 -1.38
N PHE A 200 24.40 -30.87 -0.90
CA PHE A 200 24.05 -30.74 0.50
C PHE A 200 23.18 -31.92 0.95
N THR A 201 23.55 -32.55 2.06
CA THR A 201 22.73 -33.59 2.70
C THR A 201 21.87 -32.94 3.79
N PRO A 202 20.54 -32.89 3.62
CA PRO A 202 19.65 -32.32 4.62
C PRO A 202 19.79 -33.02 5.98
N THR A 203 19.70 -32.22 7.04
CA THR A 203 19.62 -32.71 8.42
C THR A 203 18.16 -32.66 8.89
N GLU A 204 17.90 -33.07 10.13
CA GLU A 204 16.55 -32.98 10.72
C GLU A 204 16.04 -31.53 10.77
N LEU A 205 16.92 -30.57 11.03
CA LEU A 205 16.56 -29.16 11.22
C LEU A 205 16.92 -28.27 10.04
N VAL A 206 18.02 -28.55 9.32
CA VAL A 206 18.42 -27.78 8.13
C VAL A 206 18.07 -28.58 6.88
N THR A 207 17.05 -28.09 6.16
CA THR A 207 16.41 -28.83 5.08
C THR A 207 16.98 -28.50 3.70
N LYS A 208 17.56 -27.31 3.53
CA LYS A 208 18.13 -26.84 2.27
C LYS A 208 19.35 -25.96 2.51
N LYS A 209 20.28 -26.04 1.55
CA LYS A 209 21.37 -25.09 1.34
C LYS A 209 21.30 -24.59 -0.09
N GLU A 210 21.49 -23.30 -0.27
CA GLU A 210 21.45 -22.64 -1.56
C GLU A 210 22.67 -21.73 -1.70
N THR A 211 23.28 -21.72 -2.88
CA THR A 211 24.31 -20.74 -3.23
C THR A 211 23.62 -19.49 -3.77
N VAL A 212 23.90 -18.33 -3.18
CA VAL A 212 23.30 -17.06 -3.59
C VAL A 212 24.28 -16.28 -4.46
N LYS A 213 23.81 -15.80 -5.61
CA LYS A 213 24.61 -15.10 -6.62
C LYS A 213 23.98 -13.76 -6.98
N ASP A 214 24.81 -12.82 -7.42
CA ASP A 214 24.35 -11.58 -8.07
C ASP A 214 23.94 -11.83 -9.53
N GLU A 215 23.40 -10.79 -10.19
CA GLU A 215 22.98 -10.83 -11.60
C GLU A 215 24.12 -11.17 -12.58
N THR A 216 25.37 -10.94 -12.16
CA THR A 216 26.56 -11.24 -12.97
C THR A 216 27.14 -12.63 -12.70
N GLY A 217 26.55 -13.37 -11.75
CA GLY A 217 26.94 -14.72 -11.37
C GLY A 217 28.02 -14.80 -10.29
N ASN A 218 28.41 -13.70 -9.64
CA ASN A 218 29.35 -13.76 -8.51
C ASN A 218 28.64 -14.32 -7.29
N ILE A 219 29.33 -15.18 -6.54
CA ILE A 219 28.81 -15.74 -5.30
C ILE A 219 28.80 -14.65 -4.22
N LEU A 220 27.61 -14.33 -3.71
CA LEU A 220 27.41 -13.43 -2.58
C LEU A 220 27.48 -14.16 -1.24
N GLY A 221 27.15 -15.46 -1.23
CA GLY A 221 27.20 -16.30 -0.06
C GLY A 221 26.31 -17.54 -0.17
N TYR A 222 25.83 -18.01 0.98
CA TYR A 222 25.01 -19.20 1.11
C TYR A 222 23.78 -18.90 1.97
N ALA A 223 22.63 -19.46 1.58
CA ALA A 223 21.40 -19.41 2.36
C ALA A 223 21.03 -20.80 2.86
N TYR A 224 20.67 -20.90 4.13
CA TYR A 224 20.29 -22.15 4.78
C TYR A 224 18.83 -22.06 5.25
N THR A 225 18.00 -22.99 4.80
CA THR A 225 16.61 -23.11 5.28
C THR A 225 16.56 -24.04 6.48
N ALA A 226 16.15 -23.53 7.63
CA ALA A 226 15.99 -24.30 8.86
C ALA A 226 14.54 -24.33 9.32
N THR A 227 14.02 -25.53 9.60
CA THR A 227 12.66 -25.77 10.10
C THR A 227 12.72 -26.63 11.34
N GLY A 228 11.93 -26.28 12.35
CA GLY A 228 11.81 -27.11 13.56
C GLY A 228 10.54 -26.84 14.31
N ASN A 229 10.19 -27.75 15.21
CA ASN A 229 9.02 -27.65 16.07
C ASN A 229 9.43 -27.25 17.48
N ALA A 230 8.54 -26.56 18.18
CA ALA A 230 8.75 -26.26 19.59
C ALA A 230 8.83 -27.55 20.43
N ASP A 231 9.77 -27.59 21.37
CA ASP A 231 9.88 -28.72 22.31
C ASP A 231 8.69 -28.76 23.29
N GLU A 232 8.15 -27.59 23.60
CA GLU A 232 7.01 -27.38 24.47
C GLU A 232 5.75 -27.06 23.67
N ASP A 233 4.61 -27.55 24.15
CA ASP A 233 3.32 -27.22 23.55
C ASP A 233 3.00 -25.74 23.72
N ILE A 234 2.72 -25.10 22.59
CA ILE A 234 2.22 -23.74 22.58
C ILE A 234 0.73 -23.80 22.93
N PRO A 235 0.24 -22.98 23.87
CA PRO A 235 -1.17 -22.96 24.24
C PRO A 235 -2.07 -22.87 23.00
N ARG A 236 -2.98 -23.84 22.85
CA ARG A 236 -3.96 -23.96 21.74
C ARG A 236 -3.39 -24.34 20.36
N LYS A 237 -2.09 -24.60 20.21
CA LYS A 237 -1.44 -24.96 18.94
C LYS A 237 -0.65 -26.27 18.98
N GLY A 238 -0.26 -26.73 20.17
CA GLY A 238 0.66 -27.87 20.29
C GLY A 238 2.06 -27.50 19.80
N LYS A 239 2.83 -28.48 19.32
CA LYS A 239 4.15 -28.28 18.72
C LYS A 239 4.02 -27.74 17.30
N ALA A 240 4.04 -26.42 17.15
CA ALA A 240 3.94 -25.76 15.86
C ALA A 240 5.33 -25.36 15.30
N PRO A 241 5.55 -25.47 13.98
CA PRO A 241 6.85 -25.20 13.39
C PRO A 241 7.14 -23.71 13.19
N ILE A 242 8.45 -23.40 13.15
CA ILE A 242 9.02 -22.18 12.59
C ILE A 242 9.95 -22.58 11.46
N THR A 243 9.88 -21.87 10.34
CA THR A 243 10.84 -21.98 9.23
C THR A 243 11.52 -20.64 9.01
N ILE A 244 12.85 -20.64 9.05
CA ILE A 244 13.69 -19.46 8.80
C ILE A 244 14.67 -19.73 7.66
N LEU A 245 15.05 -18.66 6.97
CA LEU A 245 16.16 -18.60 6.05
C LEU A 245 17.29 -17.80 6.69
N VAL A 246 18.48 -18.38 6.79
CA VAL A 246 19.66 -17.73 7.36
C VAL A 246 20.65 -17.48 6.23
N GLY A 247 21.01 -16.21 6.00
CA GLY A 247 22.02 -15.84 5.01
C GLY A 247 23.39 -15.71 5.65
N ILE A 248 24.40 -16.32 5.06
CA ILE A 248 25.81 -16.23 5.45
C ILE A 248 26.62 -15.80 4.22
N ASP A 249 27.49 -14.80 4.35
CA ASP A 249 28.36 -14.36 3.26
C ASP A 249 29.55 -15.31 3.04
N SER A 250 30.32 -15.07 1.97
CA SER A 250 31.51 -15.86 1.65
C SER A 250 32.65 -15.77 2.68
N LEU A 251 32.56 -14.85 3.65
CA LEU A 251 33.52 -14.67 4.74
C LEU A 251 33.04 -15.33 6.05
N GLY A 252 31.89 -16.02 6.02
CA GLY A 252 31.32 -16.66 7.20
C GLY A 252 30.61 -15.70 8.15
N LYS A 253 30.25 -14.50 7.69
CA LYS A 253 29.47 -13.54 8.46
C LYS A 253 28.00 -13.62 8.11
N ALA A 254 27.16 -13.43 9.12
CA ALA A 254 25.72 -13.41 8.95
C ALA A 254 25.28 -12.21 8.12
N LYS A 255 24.44 -12.45 7.12
CA LYS A 255 23.73 -11.43 6.36
C LYS A 255 22.38 -11.10 7.00
N GLY A 256 21.80 -12.03 7.75
CA GLY A 256 20.57 -11.84 8.50
C GLY A 256 19.73 -13.11 8.58
N VAL A 257 18.50 -12.95 9.02
CA VAL A 257 17.49 -14.00 9.08
C VAL A 257 16.18 -13.48 8.48
N VAL A 258 15.61 -14.23 7.55
CA VAL A 258 14.26 -14.00 7.05
C VAL A 258 13.36 -15.13 7.55
N VAL A 259 12.16 -14.77 7.98
CA VAL A 259 11.17 -15.73 8.44
C VAL A 259 10.31 -16.17 7.26
N LEU A 260 10.32 -17.47 6.94
CA LEU A 260 9.59 -18.00 5.79
C LEU A 260 8.20 -18.52 6.16
N ASP A 261 8.06 -19.14 7.33
CA ASP A 261 6.78 -19.61 7.85
C ASP A 261 6.79 -19.63 9.38
N VAL A 262 5.68 -19.21 10.00
CA VAL A 262 5.48 -19.26 11.45
C VAL A 262 4.08 -19.75 11.73
N GLN A 263 4.00 -20.96 12.28
CA GLN A 263 2.73 -21.49 12.80
C GLN A 263 2.63 -21.38 14.33
N HIS A 264 3.64 -20.73 14.92
CA HIS A 264 3.98 -20.73 16.33
C HIS A 264 3.18 -19.73 17.19
N THR A 265 2.32 -18.87 16.61
CA THR A 265 1.42 -17.99 17.39
C THR A 265 0.20 -17.56 16.57
N ASN A 266 -0.95 -17.36 17.22
CA ASN A 266 -2.13 -16.66 16.66
C ASN A 266 -2.15 -15.17 17.01
N THR A 267 -1.17 -14.71 17.77
CA THR A 267 -1.02 -13.32 18.20
C THR A 267 0.31 -12.81 17.64
N PRO A 268 0.28 -12.10 16.49
CA PRO A 268 1.48 -11.67 15.77
C PRO A 268 2.51 -10.94 16.63
N ILE A 269 2.04 -10.22 17.66
CA ILE A 269 2.86 -9.41 18.58
C ILE A 269 3.94 -10.23 19.30
N TYR A 270 3.67 -11.47 19.73
CA TYR A 270 4.66 -12.22 20.52
C TYR A 270 5.86 -12.66 19.69
N PHE A 271 5.64 -13.17 18.47
CA PHE A 271 6.73 -13.53 17.58
C PHE A 271 7.37 -12.29 16.94
N GLY A 272 6.56 -11.25 16.63
CA GLY A 272 7.02 -10.02 16.01
C GLY A 272 8.12 -9.29 16.80
N ASN A 273 8.19 -9.48 18.11
CA ASN A 273 9.27 -8.92 18.92
C ASN A 273 10.67 -9.46 18.54
N TYR A 274 10.78 -10.60 17.86
CA TYR A 274 12.07 -11.13 17.40
C TYR A 274 12.59 -10.47 16.13
N TYR A 275 11.79 -9.69 15.39
CA TYR A 275 12.32 -8.93 14.25
C TYR A 275 13.43 -7.96 14.69
N ALA A 276 13.25 -7.28 15.83
CA ALA A 276 14.27 -6.42 16.41
C ALA A 276 15.54 -7.18 16.86
N GLU A 277 15.42 -8.48 17.16
CA GLU A 277 16.59 -9.33 17.45
C GLU A 277 17.29 -9.79 16.16
N PHE A 278 16.53 -10.07 15.10
CA PHE A 278 17.09 -10.41 13.78
C PHE A 278 17.88 -9.25 13.19
N ASP A 279 17.44 -8.01 13.40
CA ASP A 279 18.15 -6.80 12.97
C ASP A 279 19.55 -6.65 13.59
N LYS A 280 19.85 -7.37 14.67
CA LYS A 280 21.18 -7.37 15.31
C LYS A 280 22.14 -8.42 14.76
N LEU A 281 21.66 -9.35 13.92
CA LEU A 281 22.45 -10.46 13.39
C LEU A 281 23.40 -10.07 12.25
N PRO A 282 23.06 -9.16 11.31
CA PRO A 282 23.95 -8.80 10.21
C PRO A 282 25.36 -8.40 10.69
N GLY A 283 26.39 -8.97 10.06
CA GLY A 283 27.81 -8.74 10.33
C GLY A 283 28.42 -9.58 11.46
N LYS A 284 27.62 -10.30 12.25
CA LYS A 284 28.13 -11.23 13.28
C LYS A 284 28.83 -12.42 12.63
N ASP A 285 29.86 -12.94 13.30
CA ASP A 285 30.49 -14.19 12.89
C ASP A 285 29.54 -15.37 13.11
N LEU A 286 29.63 -16.41 12.27
CA LEU A 286 28.78 -17.60 12.33
C LEU A 286 28.69 -18.19 13.75
N ALA A 287 29.82 -18.28 14.45
CA ALA A 287 29.90 -18.83 15.82
C ALA A 287 29.04 -18.04 16.84
N ASP A 288 28.84 -16.75 16.60
CA ASP A 288 28.15 -15.82 17.51
C ASP A 288 26.67 -15.60 17.16
N LEU A 289 26.13 -16.37 16.21
CA LEU A 289 24.73 -16.27 15.81
C LEU A 289 23.78 -16.68 16.94
N ALA A 290 23.19 -15.72 17.62
CA ALA A 290 22.17 -15.96 18.64
C ALA A 290 21.26 -14.74 18.77
N VAL A 291 20.03 -15.00 19.20
CA VAL A 291 19.05 -13.96 19.57
C VAL A 291 18.79 -13.97 21.06
N ASP A 292 18.55 -12.79 21.64
CA ASP A 292 18.16 -12.68 23.03
C ASP A 292 16.73 -13.21 23.21
N VAL A 293 16.50 -13.95 24.29
CA VAL A 293 15.16 -14.46 24.61
C VAL A 293 14.27 -13.31 25.09
N VAL A 294 13.23 -12.98 24.31
CA VAL A 294 12.29 -11.90 24.65
C VAL A 294 11.25 -12.38 25.66
N GLY A 295 11.01 -11.55 26.68
CA GLY A 295 9.98 -11.78 27.69
C GLY A 295 8.59 -11.95 27.07
N GLY A 296 7.86 -13.00 27.45
CA GLY A 296 6.54 -13.33 26.89
C GLY A 296 6.57 -14.11 25.58
N ALA A 297 7.74 -14.34 24.99
CA ALA A 297 7.91 -15.10 23.74
C ALA A 297 9.06 -16.12 23.83
N SER A 298 9.28 -16.68 25.02
CA SER A 298 10.48 -17.47 25.31
C SER A 298 10.53 -18.82 24.57
N ILE A 299 9.39 -19.45 24.29
CA ILE A 299 9.33 -20.70 23.53
C ILE A 299 9.85 -20.46 22.10
N SER A 300 9.41 -19.38 21.45
CA SER A 300 9.88 -19.01 20.11
C SER A 300 11.38 -18.71 20.09
N GLY A 301 11.89 -17.96 21.07
CA GLY A 301 13.33 -17.65 21.15
C GLY A 301 14.21 -18.87 21.33
N ARG A 302 13.77 -19.84 22.16
CA ARG A 302 14.49 -21.12 22.30
C ARG A 302 14.54 -21.87 20.98
N LEU A 303 13.39 -21.99 20.29
CA LEU A 303 13.34 -22.66 18.99
C LEU A 303 14.19 -21.93 17.94
N ILE A 304 14.12 -20.61 17.85
CA ILE A 304 14.96 -19.82 16.94
C ILE A 304 16.45 -20.10 17.20
N ASN A 305 16.90 -20.07 18.45
CA ASN A 305 18.29 -20.38 18.78
C ASN A 305 18.68 -21.82 18.44
N VAL A 306 17.79 -22.80 18.62
CA VAL A 306 18.01 -24.20 18.17
C VAL A 306 18.21 -24.26 16.64
N LEU A 307 17.40 -23.53 15.88
CA LEU A 307 17.54 -23.47 14.41
C LEU A 307 18.84 -22.78 14.00
N LEU A 308 19.22 -21.69 14.66
CA LEU A 308 20.50 -21.01 14.42
C LEU A 308 21.69 -21.92 14.75
N ASP A 309 21.64 -22.67 15.86
CA ASP A 309 22.67 -23.64 16.23
C ASP A 309 22.80 -24.77 15.20
N ALA A 310 21.67 -25.24 14.65
CA ALA A 310 21.69 -26.24 13.58
C ALA A 310 22.34 -25.70 12.30
N VAL A 311 22.04 -24.44 11.93
CA VAL A 311 22.70 -23.77 10.79
C VAL A 311 24.20 -23.61 11.03
N LYS A 312 24.61 -23.19 12.23
CA LYS A 312 26.03 -23.11 12.61
C LYS A 312 26.74 -24.45 12.43
N ALA A 313 26.13 -25.53 12.89
CA ALA A 313 26.72 -26.86 12.82
C ALA A 313 26.95 -27.33 11.38
N VAL A 314 26.01 -27.05 10.47
CA VAL A 314 26.21 -27.45 9.06
C VAL A 314 27.15 -26.51 8.31
N ALA A 315 27.09 -25.21 8.57
CA ALA A 315 27.92 -24.22 7.88
C ALA A 315 29.38 -24.24 8.34
N ALA A 316 29.68 -24.69 9.56
CA ALA A 316 31.05 -24.80 10.08
C ALA A 316 31.78 -26.10 9.67
N ASN A 317 31.06 -27.08 9.12
CA ASN A 317 31.62 -28.38 8.70
C ASN A 317 31.97 -28.43 7.20
N GLU A 318 32.01 -27.28 6.54
CA GLU A 318 32.36 -27.08 5.13
C GLU A 318 33.71 -26.36 4.99
#